data_AF-A0AAP7DJ86-F1
#
_entry.id   AF-A0AAP7DJ86-F1
#
_cell.length_a   1.000
_cell.length_b   1.000
_cell.length_c   1.000
_cell.angle_alpha   90.00
_cell.angle_beta   90.00
_cell.angle_gamma   90.00
#
_symmetry.space_group_name_H-M   'P 1'
#
loop_
_entity.id
_entity.type
_entity.pdbx_description
1 polymer ?
#
loop_
_entity_poly.entity_id
_entity_poly.type
_entity_poly.pdbx_seq_one_letter_code
_entity_poly.pdbx_strand_id
1 'polypeptide(L)'
;MNSFYKSTKWKRKRAKILRRDEYRCQESKRYGRSEPATTVHHIYQFELYPELALTDWNLVSLSDKKHNAMHDRKTHEITELGKQWQERVRDKFEEWRRTR
;
A
#
# COMPACT_ATOMS: atom_id res chain seq x y z
N MET A 1 -8.51 -12.51 11.91
CA MET A 1 -7.19 -11.83 11.82
C MET A 1 -6.26 -12.70 10.97
N ASN A 2 -5.94 -12.26 9.76
CA ASN A 2 -5.27 -13.08 8.76
C ASN A 2 -3.82 -13.45 9.20
N SER A 3 -3.42 -14.71 9.03
CA SER A 3 -2.11 -15.24 9.46
C SER A 3 -0.94 -14.46 8.85
N PHE A 4 -1.14 -13.95 7.63
CA PHE A 4 -0.16 -13.14 6.90
C PHE A 4 0.38 -11.95 7.70
N TYR A 5 -0.50 -11.13 8.27
CA TYR A 5 -0.11 -9.91 8.99
C TYR A 5 0.63 -10.20 10.31
N LYS A 6 0.47 -11.41 10.86
CA LYS A 6 1.20 -11.86 12.04
C LYS A 6 2.58 -12.44 11.70
N SER A 7 2.82 -12.78 10.42
CA SER A 7 4.04 -13.44 9.97
C SER A 7 5.29 -12.56 10.13
N THR A 8 6.43 -13.21 10.43
CA THR A 8 7.74 -12.55 10.48
C THR A 8 8.13 -11.92 9.14
N LYS A 9 7.74 -12.55 8.02
CA LYS A 9 7.99 -12.04 6.67
C LYS A 9 7.32 -10.68 6.47
N TRP A 10 6.03 -10.56 6.80
CA TRP A 10 5.32 -9.28 6.71
C TRP A 10 5.89 -8.22 7.64
N LYS A 11 6.14 -8.55 8.92
CA LYS A 11 6.70 -7.59 9.88
C LYS A 11 8.03 -6.99 9.41
N ARG A 12 8.92 -7.84 8.86
CA ARG A 12 10.20 -7.40 8.27
C ARG A 12 9.99 -6.54 7.02
N LYS A 13 9.10 -6.95 6.12
CA LYS A 13 8.75 -6.19 4.91
C LYS A 13 8.17 -4.82 5.26
N ARG A 14 7.17 -4.76 6.14
CA ARG A 14 6.57 -3.52 6.63
C ARG A 14 7.63 -2.57 7.18
N ALA A 15 8.55 -3.05 8.01
CA ALA A 15 9.64 -2.24 8.55
C ALA A 15 10.60 -1.72 7.45
N LYS A 16 10.89 -2.53 6.43
CA LYS A 16 11.69 -2.11 5.26
C LYS A 16 10.98 -0.99 4.48
N ILE A 17 9.69 -1.13 4.22
CA ILE A 17 8.89 -0.15 3.46
C ILE A 17 8.77 1.18 4.22
N LEU A 18 8.49 1.14 5.53
CA LEU A 18 8.48 2.35 6.37
C LEU A 18 9.83 3.07 6.34
N ARG A 19 10.95 2.34 6.44
CA ARG A 19 12.29 2.93 6.32
C ARG A 19 12.57 3.53 4.94
N ARG A 20 12.21 2.83 3.86
CA ARG A 20 12.33 3.33 2.47
C ARG A 20 11.63 4.68 2.32
N ASP A 21 10.46 4.79 2.95
CA ASP A 21 9.59 5.96 2.86
C ASP A 21 9.92 7.03 3.92
N GLU A 22 11.07 6.89 4.62
CA GLU A 22 11.55 7.80 5.67
C GLU A 22 10.53 7.98 6.81
N TYR A 23 9.67 6.99 7.03
CA TYR A 23 8.54 7.06 7.96
C TYR A 23 7.57 8.22 7.68
N ARG A 24 7.49 8.68 6.43
CA ARG A 24 6.60 9.76 6.00
C ARG A 24 5.46 9.22 5.17
N CYS A 25 4.26 9.77 5.37
CA CYS A 25 3.10 9.45 4.55
C CYS A 25 3.35 9.90 3.11
N GLN A 26 3.43 8.94 2.19
CA GLN A 26 3.77 9.21 0.79
C GLN A 26 2.68 10.03 0.09
N GLU A 27 1.41 9.83 0.46
CA GLU A 27 0.33 10.66 -0.08
C GLU A 27 0.45 12.13 0.36
N SER A 28 0.73 12.39 1.64
CA SER A 28 0.87 13.77 2.14
C SER A 28 2.15 14.44 1.62
N LYS A 29 3.24 13.67 1.46
CA LYS A 29 4.51 14.13 0.87
C LYS A 29 4.32 14.69 -0.54
N ARG A 30 3.41 14.14 -1.34
CA ARG A 30 3.09 14.62 -2.70
C ARG A 30 2.57 16.06 -2.74
N TYR A 31 2.00 16.56 -1.64
CA TYR A 31 1.50 17.94 -1.54
C TYR A 31 2.36 18.81 -0.62
N GLY A 32 3.63 18.44 -0.42
CA GLY A 32 4.56 19.19 0.44
C GLY A 32 4.26 19.12 1.94
N ARG A 33 3.35 18.23 2.38
CA ARG A 33 3.00 18.10 3.80
C ARG A 33 3.94 17.12 4.49
N SER A 34 4.32 17.45 5.72
CA SER A 34 5.06 16.55 6.59
C SER A 34 4.08 15.85 7.54
N GLU A 35 3.78 14.59 7.27
CA GLU A 35 2.89 13.77 8.08
C GLU A 35 3.55 12.40 8.29
N PRO A 36 3.61 11.87 9.52
CA PRO A 36 4.21 10.57 9.78
C PRO A 36 3.38 9.44 9.16
N ALA A 37 4.07 8.41 8.66
CA ALA A 37 3.44 7.16 8.28
C ALA A 37 3.39 6.19 9.46
N THR A 38 2.20 5.65 9.71
CA THR A 38 1.90 4.71 10.80
C THR A 38 1.64 3.30 10.27
N THR A 39 1.32 3.17 8.98
CA THR A 39 0.98 1.89 8.36
C THR A 39 1.54 1.76 6.95
N VAL A 40 1.55 0.53 6.43
CA VAL A 40 1.90 0.21 5.05
C VAL A 40 0.65 -0.35 4.39
N HIS A 41 0.29 0.24 3.27
CA HIS A 41 -0.90 -0.07 2.49
C HIS A 41 -0.54 -0.89 1.24
N HIS A 42 -1.38 -1.88 0.91
CA HIS A 42 -1.34 -2.62 -0.34
C HIS A 42 -2.14 -1.87 -1.42
N ILE A 43 -1.46 -1.33 -2.43
CA ILE A 43 -2.09 -0.55 -3.52
C ILE A 43 -3.09 -1.42 -4.31
N TYR A 44 -2.67 -2.63 -4.67
CA TYR A 44 -3.54 -3.73 -5.06
C TYR A 44 -3.76 -4.64 -3.86
N GLN A 45 -5.03 -4.77 -3.46
CA GLN A 45 -5.47 -5.44 -2.23
C GLN A 45 -4.92 -6.87 -2.12
N PHE A 46 -4.50 -7.24 -0.91
CA PHE A 46 -3.91 -8.55 -0.62
C PHE A 46 -4.88 -9.71 -0.91
N GLU A 47 -6.16 -9.52 -0.63
CA GLU A 47 -7.22 -10.52 -0.80
C GLU A 47 -7.38 -10.94 -2.26
N LEU A 48 -7.16 -10.01 -3.20
CA LEU A 48 -7.27 -10.24 -4.64
C LEU A 48 -5.94 -10.65 -5.26
N TYR A 49 -4.83 -10.13 -4.73
CA TYR A 49 -3.49 -10.30 -5.30
C TYR A 49 -2.47 -10.74 -4.24
N PRO A 50 -2.63 -11.93 -3.63
CA PRO A 50 -1.74 -12.40 -2.56
C PRO A 50 -0.28 -12.60 -3.02
N GLU A 51 -0.05 -12.79 -4.32
CA GLU A 51 1.30 -12.88 -4.90
C GLU A 51 2.05 -11.54 -4.85
N LEU A 52 1.32 -10.42 -4.82
CA LEU A 52 1.89 -9.08 -4.72
C LEU A 52 2.10 -8.62 -3.26
N ALA A 53 1.82 -9.49 -2.28
CA ALA A 53 1.76 -9.12 -0.87
C ALA A 53 3.06 -8.55 -0.28
N LEU A 54 4.19 -8.96 -0.84
CA LEU A 54 5.54 -8.56 -0.41
C LEU A 54 6.28 -7.76 -1.48
N THR A 55 5.59 -7.36 -2.54
CA THR A 55 6.18 -6.65 -3.68
C THR A 55 6.36 -5.17 -3.36
N ASP A 56 7.59 -4.66 -3.45
CA ASP A 56 7.92 -3.32 -2.95
C ASP A 56 7.12 -2.21 -3.64
N TRP A 57 6.83 -2.33 -4.94
CA TRP A 57 6.03 -1.33 -5.67
C TRP A 57 4.54 -1.38 -5.32
N ASN A 58 4.05 -2.50 -4.79
CA ASN A 58 2.65 -2.65 -4.36
C ASN A 58 2.42 -2.13 -2.92
N LEU A 59 3.48 -1.66 -2.25
CA LEU A 59 3.45 -1.28 -0.84
C LEU A 59 3.82 0.20 -0.67
N VAL A 60 2.97 0.95 0.04
CA VAL A 60 3.15 2.38 0.28
C VAL A 60 2.93 2.75 1.75
N SER A 61 3.83 3.54 2.33
CA SER A 61 3.68 4.02 3.70
C SER A 61 2.72 5.20 3.78
N LEU A 62 1.71 5.10 4.65
CA LEU A 62 0.66 6.10 4.82
C LEU A 62 0.41 6.40 6.30
N SER A 63 -0.15 7.57 6.59
CA SER A 63 -0.82 7.80 7.86
C SER A 63 -2.13 7.03 7.91
N ASP A 64 -2.65 6.76 9.10
CA ASP A 64 -3.92 6.03 9.26
C ASP A 64 -5.07 6.74 8.54
N LYS A 65 -5.08 8.08 8.55
CA LYS A 65 -6.07 8.89 7.84
C LYS A 65 -6.02 8.64 6.33
N LYS A 66 -4.82 8.66 5.74
CA LYS A 66 -4.65 8.45 4.30
C LYS A 66 -4.84 7.00 3.89
N HIS A 67 -4.43 6.05 4.73
CA HIS A 67 -4.74 4.64 4.56
C HIS A 67 -6.25 4.39 4.48
N ASN A 68 -7.01 4.91 5.44
CA ASN A 68 -8.46 4.74 5.46
C ASN A 68 -9.17 5.45 4.31
N ALA A 69 -8.56 6.49 3.74
CA ALA A 69 -9.10 7.18 2.57
C ALA A 69 -8.94 6.38 1.26
N MET A 70 -8.16 5.29 1.24
CA MET A 70 -8.01 4.43 0.05
C MET A 70 -9.23 3.54 -0.19
N HIS A 71 -10.02 3.28 0.84
CA HIS A 71 -11.20 2.40 0.78
C HIS A 71 -12.43 3.08 1.35
N ASP A 72 -13.58 2.79 0.74
CA ASP A 72 -14.85 3.14 1.35
C ASP A 72 -15.03 2.36 2.65
N ARG A 73 -15.41 3.05 3.72
CA ARG A 73 -15.51 2.45 5.07
C ARG A 73 -16.65 1.45 5.19
N LYS A 74 -17.67 1.54 4.34
CA LYS A 74 -18.86 0.68 4.35
C LYS A 74 -18.72 -0.48 3.38
N THR A 75 -18.29 -0.21 2.14
CA THR A 75 -18.24 -1.23 1.08
C THR A 75 -16.88 -1.90 0.95
N HIS A 76 -15.83 -1.33 1.55
CA HIS A 76 -14.43 -1.74 1.35
C HIS A 76 -13.94 -1.60 -0.10
N GLU A 77 -14.73 -0.99 -0.97
CA GLU A 77 -14.34 -0.71 -2.35
C GLU A 77 -13.24 0.33 -2.39
N ILE A 78 -12.44 0.29 -3.45
CA ILE A 78 -11.38 1.26 -3.65
C ILE A 78 -11.97 2.63 -4.00
N THR A 79 -11.54 3.67 -3.29
CA THR A 79 -11.93 5.05 -3.59
C THR A 79 -11.18 5.58 -4.81
N GLU A 80 -11.56 6.76 -5.29
CA GLU A 80 -10.80 7.46 -6.34
C GLU A 80 -9.33 7.69 -5.95
N LEU A 81 -9.04 7.95 -4.67
CA LEU A 81 -7.66 8.08 -4.20
C LEU A 81 -6.90 6.75 -4.33
N GLY A 82 -7.52 5.63 -3.97
CA GLY A 82 -6.92 4.32 -4.14
C GLY A 82 -6.68 3.99 -5.63
N LYS A 83 -7.65 4.31 -6.50
CA LYS A 83 -7.49 4.14 -7.96
C LYS A 83 -6.34 4.99 -8.52
N GLN A 84 -6.17 6.23 -8.05
CA GLN A 84 -5.02 7.05 -8.42
C GLN A 84 -3.69 6.38 -8.04
N TRP A 85 -3.62 5.70 -6.90
CA TRP A 85 -2.43 4.94 -6.53
C TRP A 85 -2.23 3.69 -7.38
N GLN A 86 -3.30 2.99 -7.76
CA GLN A 86 -3.21 1.89 -8.73
C GLN A 86 -2.69 2.36 -10.08
N GLU A 87 -3.21 3.47 -10.60
CA GLU A 87 -2.76 4.03 -11.88
C GLU A 87 -1.26 4.39 -11.85
N ARG A 88 -0.76 4.86 -10.70
CA ARG A 88 0.67 5.20 -10.52
C ARG A 88 1.63 4.03 -10.66
N VAL A 89 1.15 2.81 -10.46
CA VAL A 89 1.96 1.58 -10.54
C VAL A 89 1.40 0.61 -11.58
N ARG A 90 0.53 1.11 -12.47
CA ARG A 90 -0.18 0.30 -13.46
C ARG A 90 0.75 -0.38 -14.43
N ASP A 91 1.81 0.30 -14.87
CA ASP A 91 2.88 -0.26 -15.70
C ASP A 91 3.44 -1.55 -15.09
N LYS A 92 3.75 -1.51 -13.79
CA LYS A 92 4.29 -2.66 -13.04
C LYS A 92 3.26 -3.76 -12.85
N PHE A 93 2.00 -3.39 -12.66
CA PHE A 93 0.91 -4.35 -12.56
C PHE A 93 0.67 -5.09 -13.87
N GLU A 94 0.63 -4.38 -15.00
CA GLU A 94 0.47 -5.00 -16.33
C GLU A 94 1.68 -5.84 -16.72
N GLU A 95 2.90 -5.42 -16.37
CA GLU A 95 4.10 -6.24 -16.52
C GLU A 95 3.99 -7.54 -15.72
N TRP A 96 3.67 -7.46 -14.42
CA TRP A 96 3.46 -8.64 -13.58
C TRP A 96 2.39 -9.57 -14.16
N ARG A 97 1.26 -9.00 -14.62
CA ARG A 97 0.15 -9.75 -15.21
C ARG A 97 0.53 -10.49 -16.48
N ARG A 98 1.46 -9.96 -17.29
CA ARG A 98 1.97 -10.63 -18.51
C ARG A 98 2.94 -11.77 -18.20
N THR A 99 3.60 -11.73 -17.06
CA THR A 99 4.60 -12.74 -16.65
C THR A 99 4.02 -13.91 -15.85
N ARG A 100 2.69 -13.95 -15.69
CA ARG A 100 1.94 -14.95 -14.93
C ARG A 100 1.03 -15.75 -15.86
#